data_AF-A0AAN5CGB6-F1
#
_entry.id   AF-A0AAN5CGB6-F1
#
_cell.length_a   1.000
_cell.length_b   1.000
_cell.length_c   1.000
_cell.angle_alpha   90.00
_cell.angle_beta   90.00
_cell.angle_gamma   90.00
#
_symmetry.space_group_name_H-M   'P 1'
#
loop_
_entity.id
_entity.type
_entity.pdbx_description
1 polymer ?
#
loop_
_entity_poly.entity_id
_entity_poly.type
_entity_poly.pdbx_seq_one_letter_code
_entity_poly.pdbx_strand_id
1 'polypeptide(L)'
;NQLALSLGAIFVVVYTIMFKLHKSWFEGVFQIIQLSIKLTAKNPCEMQFDMLKKFCIIRILMTFSFPSFVCLHASITIQRVLTSLSGNRKLHLVIARCSLALTLIICVSYTVLGYRDYPLDGIGAFCPGYTKSNTGQLLPVAFFHLICFTVQYVGFQIGLSLPIPEVDYAALNGFIYMMPYYCLISPSILLLLMTIEEKNKRIELRSLSNITPEATAEVNY
;
A
#
# COMPACT_ATOMS: atom_id res chain seq x y z
N ASN A 1 -16.39 -4.27 26.36
CA ASN A 1 -15.85 -4.54 25.00
C ASN A 1 -16.69 -4.00 23.85
N GLN A 2 -18.02 -3.96 23.95
CA GLN A 2 -18.90 -3.46 22.88
C GLN A 2 -18.65 -1.98 22.51
N LEU A 3 -18.35 -1.14 23.50
CA LEU A 3 -18.06 0.29 23.29
C LEU A 3 -16.75 0.53 22.51
N ALA A 4 -15.72 -0.28 22.76
CA ALA A 4 -14.44 -0.18 22.08
C ALA A 4 -14.53 -0.62 20.60
N LEU A 5 -15.33 -1.64 20.32
CA LEU A 5 -15.62 -2.07 18.95
C LEU A 5 -16.43 -1.01 18.17
N SER A 6 -17.39 -0.36 18.82
CA SER A 6 -18.17 0.74 18.23
C SER A 6 -17.29 1.95 17.90
N LEU A 7 -16.42 2.37 18.83
CA LEU A 7 -15.45 3.44 18.60
C LEU A 7 -14.46 3.11 17.49
N GLY A 8 -13.98 1.87 17.42
CA GLY A 8 -13.12 1.40 16.33
C GLY A 8 -13.81 1.46 14.97
N ALA A 9 -15.08 1.04 14.89
CA ALA A 9 -15.85 1.11 13.65
C ALA A 9 -16.08 2.57 13.17
N ILE A 10 -16.40 3.48 14.09
CA ILE A 10 -16.56 4.91 13.77
C ILE A 10 -15.24 5.49 13.27
N PHE A 11 -14.12 5.17 13.92
CA PHE A 11 -12.81 5.64 13.50
C PHE A 11 -12.44 5.15 12.10
N VAL A 12 -12.72 3.87 11.79
CA VAL A 12 -12.50 3.30 10.45
C VAL A 12 -13.38 3.97 9.41
N VAL A 13 -14.65 4.25 9.70
CA VAL A 13 -15.56 4.94 8.78
C VAL A 13 -15.09 6.38 8.52
N VAL A 14 -14.77 7.15 9.56
CA VAL A 14 -14.27 8.53 9.42
C VAL A 14 -12.95 8.55 8.66
N TYR A 15 -12.02 7.65 8.99
CA TYR A 15 -10.74 7.52 8.31
C TYR A 15 -10.92 7.17 6.83
N THR A 16 -11.81 6.21 6.53
CA THR A 16 -12.10 5.79 5.15
C THR A 16 -12.75 6.91 4.36
N ILE A 17 -13.68 7.66 4.96
CA ILE A 17 -14.31 8.84 4.35
C ILE A 17 -13.25 9.90 4.06
N MET A 18 -12.39 10.24 5.02
CA MET A 18 -11.33 11.22 4.83
C MET A 18 -10.35 10.81 3.72
N PHE A 19 -9.90 9.56 3.70
CA PHE A 19 -8.92 9.09 2.70
C PHE A 19 -9.55 8.84 1.31
N LYS A 20 -10.78 8.30 1.24
CA LYS A 20 -11.49 8.14 -0.05
C LYS A 20 -11.88 9.48 -0.65
N LEU A 21 -12.41 10.40 0.16
CA LEU A 21 -12.71 11.75 -0.30
C LEU A 21 -11.42 12.43 -0.73
N HIS A 22 -10.32 12.29 0.01
CA HIS A 22 -9.05 12.88 -0.40
C HIS A 22 -8.55 12.32 -1.74
N LYS A 23 -8.59 11.00 -1.96
CA LYS A 23 -8.18 10.39 -3.25
C LYS A 23 -9.09 10.82 -4.40
N SER A 24 -10.41 10.72 -4.22
CA SER A 24 -11.39 11.11 -5.23
C SER A 24 -11.34 12.61 -5.53
N TRP A 25 -11.08 13.43 -4.51
CA TRP A 25 -10.89 14.86 -4.63
C TRP A 25 -9.58 15.17 -5.35
N PHE A 26 -8.49 14.46 -5.04
CA PHE A 26 -7.22 14.65 -5.73
C PHE A 26 -7.33 14.30 -7.21
N GLU A 27 -7.97 13.18 -7.57
CA GLU A 27 -8.24 12.80 -8.96
C GLU A 27 -9.15 13.82 -9.66
N GLY A 28 -10.21 14.27 -9.00
CA GLY A 28 -11.13 15.28 -9.53
C GLY A 28 -10.46 16.64 -9.75
N VAL A 29 -9.72 17.14 -8.77
CA VAL A 29 -8.93 18.37 -8.87
C VAL A 29 -7.88 18.24 -9.97
N PHE A 30 -7.24 17.08 -10.12
CA PHE A 30 -6.30 16.83 -11.22
C PHE A 30 -6.98 16.93 -12.59
N GLN A 31 -8.14 16.29 -12.74
CA GLN A 31 -8.90 16.35 -13.99
C GLN A 31 -9.36 17.77 -14.28
N ILE A 32 -9.83 18.51 -13.27
CA ILE A 32 -10.26 19.91 -13.42
C ILE A 32 -9.07 20.80 -13.79
N ILE A 33 -7.91 20.64 -13.15
CA ILE A 33 -6.68 21.38 -13.50
C ILE A 33 -6.29 21.05 -14.95
N GLN A 34 -6.24 19.78 -15.33
CA GLN A 34 -5.94 19.35 -16.70
C GLN A 34 -6.94 19.91 -17.72
N LEU A 35 -8.23 19.90 -17.41
CA LEU A 35 -9.30 20.41 -18.27
C LEU A 35 -9.25 21.94 -18.39
N SER A 36 -9.07 22.65 -17.27
CA SER A 36 -8.97 24.12 -17.22
C SER A 36 -7.80 24.60 -18.05
N ILE A 37 -6.67 23.91 -17.90
CA ILE A 37 -5.48 24.10 -18.72
C ILE A 37 -5.81 23.89 -20.19
N LYS A 38 -6.43 22.75 -20.55
CA LYS A 38 -6.84 22.41 -21.92
C LYS A 38 -7.70 23.48 -22.58
N LEU A 39 -8.59 24.10 -21.80
CA LEU A 39 -9.47 25.16 -22.26
C LEU A 39 -8.78 26.52 -22.42
N THR A 40 -7.67 26.75 -21.70
CA THR A 40 -6.96 28.05 -21.71
C THR A 40 -5.90 28.16 -22.80
N ALA A 41 -5.40 27.05 -23.36
CA ALA A 41 -4.38 27.12 -24.41
C ALA A 41 -4.95 27.48 -25.78
N LYS A 42 -4.32 28.46 -26.43
CA LYS A 42 -4.62 28.86 -27.81
C LYS A 42 -4.20 27.80 -28.84
N ASN A 43 -3.10 27.09 -28.59
CA ASN A 43 -2.54 26.09 -29.49
C ASN A 43 -2.30 24.77 -28.71
N PRO A 44 -2.68 23.60 -29.26
CA PRO A 44 -2.55 22.32 -28.57
C PRO A 44 -1.10 21.86 -28.35
N CYS A 45 -0.12 22.48 -29.03
CA CYS A 45 1.29 22.08 -29.00
C CYS A 45 2.20 22.99 -28.14
N GLU A 46 1.71 24.13 -27.65
CA GLU A 46 2.51 25.08 -26.83
C GLU A 46 2.28 24.92 -25.32
N MET A 47 1.56 23.88 -24.91
CA MET A 47 1.31 23.57 -23.50
C MET A 47 2.54 22.91 -22.86
N GLN A 48 3.61 23.69 -22.64
CA GLN A 48 4.73 23.28 -21.80
C GLN A 48 4.47 23.74 -20.36
N PHE A 49 4.39 22.79 -19.43
CA PHE A 49 4.20 23.06 -18.02
C PHE A 49 5.49 22.79 -17.26
N ASP A 50 6.15 23.83 -16.74
CA ASP A 50 7.26 23.64 -15.80
C ASP A 50 6.82 22.89 -14.51
N MET A 51 5.55 23.05 -14.12
CA MET A 51 4.93 22.30 -13.03
C MET A 51 4.84 20.79 -13.32
N LEU A 52 4.83 20.37 -14.60
CA LEU A 52 4.64 18.96 -14.97
C LEU A 52 5.80 18.08 -14.52
N LYS A 53 7.01 18.63 -14.40
CA LYS A 53 8.19 17.88 -13.94
C LYS A 53 7.99 17.37 -12.50
N LYS A 54 7.50 18.23 -11.61
CA LYS A 54 7.16 17.84 -10.22
C LYS A 54 6.02 16.82 -10.20
N PHE A 55 5.00 17.01 -11.03
CA PHE A 55 3.88 16.08 -11.12
C PHE A 55 4.25 14.71 -11.72
N CYS A 56 5.20 14.66 -12.65
CA CYS A 56 5.71 13.42 -13.22
C CYS A 56 6.40 12.57 -12.14
N ILE A 57 7.23 13.20 -11.30
CA ILE A 57 7.87 12.54 -10.16
C ILE A 57 6.81 12.01 -9.18
N ILE A 58 5.79 12.82 -8.85
CA ILE A 58 4.69 12.39 -7.98
C ILE A 58 3.94 11.19 -8.59
N ARG A 59 3.69 11.19 -9.90
CA ARG A 59 3.04 10.08 -10.60
C ARG A 59 3.87 8.79 -10.52
N ILE A 60 5.19 8.88 -10.72
CA ILE A 60 6.11 7.75 -10.58
C ILE A 60 6.09 7.23 -9.14
N LEU A 61 6.16 8.11 -8.14
CA LEU A 61 6.07 7.74 -6.71
C LEU A 61 4.74 7.06 -6.37
N MET A 62 3.61 7.57 -6.86
CA MET A 62 2.29 6.96 -6.65
C MET A 62 2.20 5.60 -7.35
N THR A 63 2.75 5.49 -8.55
CA THR A 63 2.79 4.25 -9.33
C THR A 63 3.71 3.20 -8.70
N PHE A 64 4.78 3.60 -8.02
CA PHE A 64 5.64 2.72 -7.23
C PHE A 64 4.98 2.28 -5.91
N SER A 65 4.26 3.20 -5.27
CA SER A 65 3.65 2.97 -3.95
C SER A 65 2.59 1.87 -3.98
N PHE A 66 1.76 1.82 -5.02
CA PHE A 66 0.68 0.85 -5.13
C PHE A 66 1.14 -0.63 -5.21
N PRO A 67 1.99 -1.05 -6.16
CA PRO A 67 2.49 -2.43 -6.23
C PRO A 67 3.40 -2.76 -5.03
N SER A 68 4.21 -1.82 -4.54
CA SER A 68 5.01 -2.01 -3.31
C SER A 68 4.15 -2.41 -2.16
N PHE A 69 3.02 -1.74 -2.03
CA PHE A 69 2.09 -2.04 -0.98
C PHE A 69 1.47 -3.45 -1.10
N VAL A 70 0.98 -3.80 -2.29
CA VAL A 70 0.38 -5.12 -2.55
C VAL A 70 1.37 -6.23 -2.22
N CYS A 71 2.60 -6.12 -2.74
CA CYS A 71 3.65 -7.09 -2.51
C CYS A 71 4.05 -7.20 -1.04
N LEU A 72 4.07 -6.08 -0.30
CA LEU A 72 4.41 -6.05 1.11
C LEU A 72 3.30 -6.70 1.97
N HIS A 73 2.03 -6.49 1.64
CA HIS A 73 0.92 -7.18 2.33
C HIS A 73 0.83 -8.66 2.01
N ALA A 74 1.04 -9.04 0.76
CA ALA A 74 1.17 -10.43 0.39
C ALA A 74 2.31 -11.09 1.17
N SER A 75 3.46 -10.42 1.27
CA SER A 75 4.62 -10.87 2.04
C SER A 75 4.30 -11.08 3.52
N ILE A 76 3.65 -10.11 4.18
CA ILE A 76 3.25 -10.23 5.59
C ILE A 76 2.24 -11.36 5.79
N THR A 77 1.29 -11.51 4.87
CA THR A 77 0.27 -12.56 4.95
C THR A 77 0.89 -13.95 4.83
N ILE A 78 1.77 -14.13 3.84
CA ILE A 78 2.55 -15.36 3.66
C ILE A 78 3.38 -15.64 4.91
N GLN A 79 4.04 -14.61 5.46
CA GLN A 79 4.83 -14.75 6.67
C GLN A 79 3.97 -15.19 7.85
N ARG A 80 2.78 -14.63 8.04
CA ARG A 80 1.85 -15.03 9.12
C ARG A 80 1.39 -16.48 8.98
N VAL A 81 1.01 -16.90 7.76
CA VAL A 81 0.63 -18.29 7.47
C VAL A 81 1.80 -19.25 7.73
N LEU A 82 3.02 -18.87 7.34
CA LEU A 82 4.20 -19.70 7.60
C LEU A 82 4.55 -19.74 9.09
N THR A 83 4.37 -18.65 9.83
CA THR A 83 4.56 -18.62 11.29
C THR A 83 3.56 -19.46 12.07
N SER A 84 2.32 -19.61 11.60
CA SER A 84 1.36 -20.51 12.24
C SER A 84 1.67 -21.99 11.98
N LEU A 85 2.32 -22.30 10.85
CA LEU A 85 2.67 -23.67 10.47
C LEU A 85 4.06 -24.13 10.95
N SER A 86 4.99 -23.19 11.18
CA SER A 86 6.38 -23.48 11.53
C SER A 86 6.82 -22.78 12.81
N GLY A 87 7.33 -23.54 13.79
CA GLY A 87 7.92 -22.98 15.02
C GLY A 87 9.35 -22.43 14.86
N ASN A 88 9.94 -22.49 13.65
CA ASN A 88 11.36 -22.18 13.47
C ASN A 88 11.62 -20.68 13.22
N ARG A 89 12.12 -19.98 14.26
CA ARG A 89 12.46 -18.54 14.20
C ARG A 89 13.48 -18.18 13.11
N LYS A 90 14.45 -19.05 12.82
CA LYS A 90 15.46 -18.77 11.76
C LYS A 90 14.81 -18.78 10.38
N LEU A 91 13.89 -19.71 10.14
CA LEU A 91 13.15 -19.81 8.89
C LEU A 91 12.32 -18.54 8.64
N HIS A 92 11.62 -18.04 9.66
CA HIS A 92 10.83 -16.81 9.57
C HIS A 92 11.64 -15.59 9.19
N LEU A 93 12.85 -15.45 9.76
CA LEU A 93 13.75 -14.35 9.43
C LEU A 93 14.22 -14.42 7.97
N VAL A 94 14.55 -15.62 7.49
CA VAL A 94 14.97 -15.83 6.09
C VAL A 94 13.83 -15.50 5.13
N ILE A 95 12.62 -16.02 5.38
CA ILE A 95 11.44 -15.75 4.55
C ILE A 95 11.15 -14.25 4.51
N ALA A 96 11.15 -13.57 5.65
CA ALA A 96 10.89 -12.13 5.73
C ALA A 96 11.85 -11.33 4.83
N ARG A 97 13.15 -11.67 4.89
CA ARG A 97 14.18 -11.00 4.07
C ARG A 97 14.01 -11.30 2.59
N CYS A 98 13.75 -12.55 2.23
CA CYS A 98 13.50 -12.94 0.83
C CYS A 98 12.25 -12.24 0.27
N SER A 99 11.17 -12.16 1.05
CA SER A 99 9.92 -11.53 0.63
C SER A 99 10.06 -10.02 0.42
N LEU A 100 10.82 -9.35 1.30
CA LEU A 100 11.12 -7.93 1.16
C LEU A 100 12.04 -7.66 -0.06
N ALA A 101 13.05 -8.50 -0.28
CA ALA A 101 13.91 -8.40 -1.47
C ALA A 101 13.11 -8.61 -2.76
N LEU A 102 12.24 -9.62 -2.81
CA LEU A 102 11.40 -9.90 -3.96
C LEU A 102 10.42 -8.75 -4.24
N THR A 103 9.82 -8.19 -3.18
CA THR A 103 8.96 -7.00 -3.29
C THR A 103 9.72 -5.84 -3.94
N LEU A 104 10.92 -5.52 -3.46
CA LEU A 104 11.75 -4.46 -4.03
C LEU A 104 12.04 -4.72 -5.52
N ILE A 105 12.43 -5.94 -5.87
CA ILE A 105 12.74 -6.34 -7.26
C ILE A 105 11.51 -6.13 -8.15
N ILE A 106 10.33 -6.58 -7.72
CA ILE A 106 9.08 -6.43 -8.49
C ILE A 106 8.76 -4.94 -8.69
N CYS A 107 8.86 -4.13 -7.64
CA CYS A 107 8.51 -2.71 -7.72
C CYS A 107 9.48 -1.92 -8.60
N VAL A 108 10.78 -2.16 -8.47
CA VAL A 108 11.80 -1.56 -9.33
C VAL A 108 11.60 -2.01 -10.77
N SER A 109 11.39 -3.31 -11.01
CA SER A 109 11.15 -3.83 -12.37
C SER A 109 9.90 -3.22 -12.99
N TYR A 110 8.82 -3.12 -12.24
CA TYR A 110 7.57 -2.51 -12.68
C TYR A 110 7.75 -1.02 -13.02
N THR A 111 8.47 -0.26 -12.20
CA THR A 111 8.75 1.15 -12.49
C THR A 111 9.70 1.32 -13.67
N VAL A 112 10.77 0.52 -13.76
CA VAL A 112 11.71 0.58 -14.88
C VAL A 112 11.00 0.23 -16.17
N LEU A 113 10.28 -0.90 -16.23
CA LEU A 113 9.54 -1.30 -17.43
C LEU A 113 8.42 -0.30 -17.76
N GLY A 114 7.78 0.27 -16.74
CA GLY A 114 6.73 1.24 -16.93
C GLY A 114 7.23 2.55 -17.52
N TYR A 115 8.36 3.06 -17.03
CA TYR A 115 8.83 4.41 -17.33
C TYR A 115 10.07 4.46 -18.21
N ARG A 116 10.57 3.32 -18.74
CA ARG A 116 11.79 3.23 -19.56
C ARG A 116 11.81 4.24 -20.71
N ASP A 117 10.68 4.36 -21.39
CA ASP A 117 10.53 5.21 -22.58
C ASP A 117 9.68 6.47 -22.29
N TYR A 118 9.45 6.78 -21.02
CA TYR A 118 8.68 7.96 -20.63
C TYR A 118 9.61 9.18 -20.62
N PRO A 119 9.42 10.18 -21.50
CA PRO A 119 10.26 11.37 -21.51
C PRO A 119 10.10 12.14 -20.19
N LEU A 120 11.18 12.19 -19.40
CA LEU A 120 11.22 12.92 -18.12
C LEU A 120 11.47 14.43 -18.29
N ASP A 121 11.46 14.89 -19.55
CA ASP A 121 11.79 16.24 -19.95
C ASP A 121 10.70 17.25 -19.54
N GLY A 122 9.56 16.76 -19.03
CA GLY A 122 8.41 17.59 -18.63
C GLY A 122 7.57 18.10 -19.81
N ILE A 123 8.01 17.83 -21.04
CA ILE A 123 7.32 18.19 -22.28
C ILE A 123 6.43 17.00 -22.68
N GLY A 124 5.35 16.79 -21.92
CA GLY A 124 4.32 15.83 -22.29
C GLY A 124 3.36 16.48 -23.29
N ALA A 125 3.30 15.99 -24.53
CA ALA A 125 2.29 16.46 -25.48
C ALA A 125 0.88 16.11 -24.94
N PHE A 126 0.01 17.12 -24.82
CA PHE A 126 -1.41 16.94 -24.47
C PHE A 126 -2.22 16.26 -25.59
N CYS A 127 -1.61 16.00 -26.75
CA CYS A 127 -2.25 15.22 -27.79
C CYS A 127 -2.52 13.80 -27.26
N PRO A 128 -3.76 13.29 -27.35
CA PRO A 128 -4.07 11.88 -27.16
C PRO A 128 -3.54 11.04 -28.34
N GLY A 129 -2.32 11.33 -28.76
CA GLY A 129 -1.57 10.54 -29.71
C GLY A 129 -1.15 9.27 -29.01
N TYR A 130 -1.51 8.16 -29.63
CA TYR A 130 -1.03 6.81 -29.36
C TYR A 130 0.50 6.84 -29.18
N THR A 131 1.00 7.07 -27.96
CA THR A 131 2.42 6.90 -27.69
C THR A 131 2.69 5.41 -27.81
N LYS A 132 3.59 4.99 -28.71
CA LYS A 132 3.96 3.58 -28.87
C LYS A 132 4.36 2.88 -27.56
N SER A 133 4.73 3.66 -26.54
CA SER A 133 5.02 3.22 -25.17
C SER A 133 3.79 2.71 -24.41
N ASN A 134 2.57 3.17 -24.72
CA ASN A 134 1.39 2.91 -23.89
C ASN A 134 0.93 1.45 -23.92
N THR A 135 1.12 0.74 -25.05
CA THR A 135 0.72 -0.67 -25.17
C THR A 135 1.61 -1.59 -24.33
N GLY A 136 2.92 -1.32 -24.32
CA GLY A 136 3.88 -2.05 -23.48
C GLY A 136 3.73 -1.76 -21.99
N GLN A 137 3.18 -0.60 -21.63
CA GLN A 137 2.94 -0.20 -20.25
C GLN A 137 1.61 -0.73 -19.72
N LEU A 138 0.53 -0.67 -20.51
CA LEU A 138 -0.79 -1.17 -20.11
C LEU A 138 -0.80 -2.70 -19.95
N LEU A 139 -0.02 -3.43 -20.75
CA LEU A 139 -0.02 -4.89 -20.75
C LEU A 139 0.42 -5.50 -19.40
N PRO A 140 1.58 -5.16 -18.80
CA PRO A 140 1.98 -5.73 -17.51
C PRO A 140 1.08 -5.30 -16.36
N VAL A 141 0.51 -4.08 -16.38
CA VAL A 141 -0.47 -3.64 -15.38
C VAL A 141 -1.76 -4.43 -15.49
N ALA A 142 -2.28 -4.60 -16.71
CA ALA A 142 -3.46 -5.40 -16.98
C ALA A 142 -3.22 -6.87 -16.65
N PHE A 143 -2.03 -7.41 -16.96
CA PHE A 143 -1.65 -8.78 -16.62
C PHE A 143 -1.57 -8.99 -15.10
N PHE A 144 -1.00 -8.02 -14.37
CA PHE A 144 -0.97 -8.06 -12.92
C PHE A 144 -2.39 -7.99 -12.33
N HIS A 145 -3.24 -7.10 -12.82
CA HIS A 145 -4.64 -7.04 -12.40
C HIS A 145 -5.38 -8.34 -12.72
N LEU A 146 -5.14 -8.92 -13.89
CA LEU A 146 -5.71 -10.21 -14.28
C LEU A 146 -5.28 -11.32 -13.33
N ILE A 147 -4.00 -11.39 -12.96
CA ILE A 147 -3.51 -12.33 -11.95
C ILE A 147 -4.20 -12.10 -10.60
N CYS A 148 -4.26 -10.85 -10.13
CA CYS A 148 -4.93 -10.52 -8.87
C CYS A 148 -6.40 -10.94 -8.88
N PHE A 149 -7.15 -10.61 -9.94
CA PHE A 149 -8.55 -11.02 -10.09
C PHE A 149 -8.71 -12.53 -10.25
N THR A 150 -7.77 -13.21 -10.90
CA THR A 150 -7.77 -14.67 -11.02
C THR A 150 -7.57 -15.32 -9.65
N VAL A 151 -6.58 -14.86 -8.88
CA VAL A 151 -6.35 -15.33 -7.51
C VAL A 151 -7.58 -15.05 -6.63
N GLN A 152 -8.18 -13.87 -6.78
CA GLN A 152 -9.41 -13.49 -6.07
C GLN A 152 -10.57 -14.44 -6.40
N TYR A 153 -10.76 -14.74 -7.69
CA TYR A 153 -11.79 -15.66 -8.18
C TYR A 153 -11.56 -17.10 -7.72
N VAL A 154 -10.33 -17.60 -7.83
CA VAL A 154 -9.98 -18.95 -7.36
C VAL A 154 -10.15 -19.07 -5.86
N GLY A 155 -9.71 -18.06 -5.09
CA GLY A 155 -9.94 -18.00 -3.65
C GLY A 155 -11.42 -18.02 -3.28
N PHE A 156 -12.25 -17.34 -4.06
CA PHE A 156 -13.71 -17.36 -3.92
C PHE A 156 -14.30 -18.76 -4.18
N GLN A 157 -13.87 -19.44 -5.25
CA GLN A 157 -14.32 -20.80 -5.56
C GLN A 157 -13.89 -21.82 -4.50
N ILE A 158 -12.67 -21.69 -3.97
CA ILE A 158 -12.21 -22.52 -2.85
C ILE A 158 -13.06 -22.24 -1.61
N GLY A 159 -13.32 -20.96 -1.30
CA GLY A 159 -14.19 -20.56 -0.18
C GLY A 159 -15.59 -21.16 -0.27
N LEU A 160 -16.18 -21.20 -1.47
CA LEU A 160 -17.48 -21.84 -1.74
C LEU A 160 -17.47 -23.36 -1.57
N SER A 161 -16.32 -24.01 -1.80
CA SER A 161 -16.19 -25.47 -1.67
C SER A 161 -16.02 -25.95 -0.23
N LEU A 162 -15.71 -25.05 0.70
CA LEU A 162 -15.51 -25.38 2.11
C LEU A 162 -16.85 -25.27 2.87
N PRO A 163 -17.19 -26.23 3.75
CA PRO A 163 -18.40 -26.19 4.56
C PRO A 163 -18.24 -25.25 5.77
N ILE A 164 -18.03 -23.96 5.50
CA ILE A 164 -17.83 -22.91 6.52
C ILE A 164 -19.18 -22.28 6.92
N PRO A 165 -19.37 -21.87 8.19
CA PRO A 165 -20.54 -21.11 8.61
C PRO A 165 -20.69 -19.80 7.83
N GLU A 166 -21.93 -19.36 7.62
CA GLU A 166 -22.27 -18.19 6.78
C GLU A 166 -21.55 -16.90 7.21
N VAL A 167 -21.34 -16.72 8.52
CA VAL A 167 -20.61 -15.55 9.08
C VAL A 167 -19.14 -15.56 8.67
N ASP A 168 -18.49 -16.72 8.73
CA ASP A 168 -17.08 -16.87 8.35
C ASP A 168 -16.91 -16.77 6.83
N TYR A 169 -17.89 -17.27 6.08
CA TYR A 169 -17.95 -17.11 4.64
C TYR A 169 -18.10 -15.64 4.21
N ALA A 170 -18.97 -14.87 4.88
CA ALA A 170 -19.10 -13.44 4.65
C ALA A 170 -17.81 -12.67 4.99
N ALA A 171 -17.12 -13.06 6.06
CA ALA A 171 -15.82 -12.48 6.43
C ALA A 171 -14.72 -12.82 5.40
N LEU A 172 -14.66 -14.07 4.94
CA LEU A 172 -13.72 -14.52 3.91
C LEU A 172 -13.97 -13.79 2.57
N ASN A 173 -15.22 -13.66 2.16
CA ASN A 173 -15.60 -12.89 0.97
C ASN A 173 -15.28 -11.42 1.12
N GLY A 174 -15.57 -10.84 2.29
CA GLY A 174 -15.19 -9.46 2.60
C GLY A 174 -13.69 -9.24 2.49
N PHE A 175 -12.88 -10.16 3.03
CA PHE A 175 -11.42 -10.11 2.94
C PHE A 175 -10.93 -10.19 1.48
N ILE A 176 -11.44 -11.15 0.71
CA ILE A 176 -11.10 -11.36 -0.69
C ILE A 176 -11.52 -10.14 -1.53
N TYR A 177 -12.72 -9.59 -1.33
CA TYR A 177 -13.21 -8.39 -2.05
C TYR A 177 -12.48 -7.11 -1.66
N MET A 178 -12.07 -6.99 -0.41
CA MET A 178 -11.35 -5.83 0.08
C MET A 178 -9.87 -5.90 -0.26
N MET A 179 -9.31 -7.02 -0.70
CA MET A 179 -7.88 -7.18 -1.00
C MET A 179 -7.30 -6.10 -1.94
N PRO A 180 -8.00 -5.67 -3.01
CA PRO A 180 -7.57 -4.53 -3.84
C PRO A 180 -7.65 -3.18 -3.12
N TYR A 181 -8.55 -3.04 -2.14
CA TYR A 181 -8.81 -1.81 -1.38
C TYR A 181 -7.98 -1.68 -0.09
N TYR A 182 -7.55 -2.80 0.48
CA TYR A 182 -6.58 -2.88 1.56
C TYR A 182 -5.24 -2.25 1.16
N CYS A 183 -5.05 -2.00 -0.14
CA CYS A 183 -3.92 -1.29 -0.75
C CYS A 183 -3.55 0.06 -0.09
N LEU A 184 -4.49 0.68 0.62
CA LEU A 184 -4.30 1.97 1.30
C LEU A 184 -4.63 1.93 2.79
N ILE A 185 -5.44 0.98 3.25
CA ILE A 185 -5.90 0.92 4.64
C ILE A 185 -4.91 0.12 5.50
N SER A 186 -4.37 -0.97 4.97
CA SER A 186 -3.45 -1.83 5.70
C SER A 186 -2.01 -1.27 5.90
N PRO A 187 -1.44 -0.31 5.12
CA PRO A 187 -0.17 0.34 5.46
C PRO A 187 -0.37 1.28 6.63
N SER A 188 -1.45 2.05 6.61
CA SER A 188 -1.80 3.01 7.65
C SER A 188 -2.05 2.33 8.98
N ILE A 189 -2.74 1.18 8.97
CA ILE A 189 -2.93 0.36 10.17
C ILE A 189 -1.61 -0.24 10.63
N LEU A 190 -0.79 -0.80 9.73
CA LEU A 190 0.50 -1.40 10.11
C LEU A 190 1.47 -0.35 10.67
N LEU A 191 1.56 0.83 10.05
CA LEU A 191 2.39 1.95 10.50
C LEU A 191 1.93 2.46 11.87
N LEU A 192 0.60 2.54 12.09
CA LEU A 192 0.03 2.87 13.39
C LEU A 192 0.45 1.84 14.45
N LEU A 193 0.31 0.55 14.15
CA LEU A 193 0.67 -0.54 15.07
C LEU A 193 2.16 -0.54 15.41
N MET A 194 3.03 -0.35 14.42
CA MET A 194 4.48 -0.22 14.65
C MET A 194 4.81 0.98 15.54
N THR A 195 4.13 2.11 15.34
CA THR A 195 4.30 3.32 16.16
C THR A 195 3.83 3.09 17.60
N ILE A 196 2.74 2.35 17.79
CA ILE A 196 2.24 1.97 19.13
C ILE A 196 3.22 1.03 19.82
N GLU A 197 3.71 0.00 19.12
CA GLU A 197 4.67 -0.95 19.67
C GLU A 197 5.99 -0.25 20.08
N GLU A 198 6.49 0.65 19.25
CA GLU A 198 7.68 1.44 19.55
C GLU A 198 7.46 2.33 20.80
N LYS A 199 6.29 2.96 20.91
CA LYS A 199 5.94 3.75 22.11
C LYS A 199 5.88 2.88 23.36
N ASN A 200 5.26 1.70 23.29
CA ASN A 200 5.18 0.78 24.42
C ASN A 200 6.57 0.31 24.86
N LYS A 201 7.46 -0.03 23.92
CA LYS A 201 8.86 -0.38 24.20
C LYS A 201 9.62 0.78 24.87
N ARG A 202 9.40 2.02 24.45
CA ARG A 202 10.00 3.20 25.12
C ARG A 202 9.48 3.40 26.54
N ILE A 203 8.20 3.13 26.80
CA ILE A 203 7.60 3.22 28.15
C ILE A 203 8.21 2.15 29.07
N GLU A 204 8.31 0.92 28.58
CA GLU A 204 8.89 -0.20 29.33
C GLU A 204 10.36 0.07 29.70
N LEU A 205 11.17 0.55 28.75
CA LEU A 205 12.57 0.92 29.00
C LEU A 205 12.71 2.05 30.04
N ARG A 206 11.80 3.04 30.04
CA ARG A 206 11.78 4.09 31.09
C ARG A 206 11.40 3.55 32.46
N SER A 207 10.49 2.59 32.53
CA SER A 207 10.14 1.97 33.82
C SER A 207 11.32 1.20 34.41
N LEU A 208 12.10 0.51 33.57
CA LEU A 208 13.30 -0.21 34.00
C LEU A 208 14.43 0.74 34.45
N SER A 209 14.64 1.86 33.76
CA SER A 209 15.67 2.84 34.16
C SER A 209 15.39 3.48 35.53
N ASN A 210 14.11 3.70 35.86
CA ASN A 210 13.73 4.34 37.12
C ASN A 210 13.85 3.41 38.34
N ILE A 211 13.89 2.09 38.14
CA ILE A 211 14.02 1.11 39.23
C ILE A 211 15.49 0.94 39.67
N THR A 212 16.46 1.44 38.89
CA THR A 212 17.88 1.12 39.09
C THR A 212 18.71 2.05 40.03
N PRO A 213 18.28 3.24 40.53
CA PRO A 213 19.21 4.09 41.29
C PRO A 213 19.38 3.76 42.78
N GLU A 214 18.53 2.96 43.42
CA GLU A 214 18.61 2.75 44.89
C GLU A 214 19.44 1.54 45.34
N ALA A 215 19.76 0.58 44.46
CA ALA A 215 20.45 -0.66 44.87
C ALA A 215 21.99 -0.55 45.02
N THR A 216 22.58 0.63 44.79
CA THR A 216 24.05 0.81 44.82
C THR A 216 24.56 1.73 45.93
N ALA A 217 23.69 2.23 46.82
CA ALA A 217 24.09 3.13 47.90
C ALA A 217 24.43 2.43 49.24
N GLU A 218 24.21 1.12 49.38
CA GLU A 218 24.46 0.38 50.62
C GLU A 218 25.66 -0.58 50.54
N VAL A 219 26.83 -0.14 50.07
CA VAL A 219 28.10 -0.83 50.38
C VAL A 219 29.22 0.20 50.51
N ASN A 220 29.22 0.93 51.63
CA ASN A 220 30.42 1.59 52.16
C ASN A 220 30.32 1.55 53.69
N TYR A 221 30.75 0.42 54.25
CA TYR A 221 31.19 0.26 55.63
C TYR A 221 32.56 -0.42 55.60
#